data_AF-A0AAW7BBZ6-F1
#
_entry.id   AF-A0AAW7BBZ6-F1
#
_cell.length_a   1.000
_cell.length_b   1.000
_cell.length_c   1.000
_cell.angle_alpha   90.00
_cell.angle_beta   90.00
_cell.angle_gamma   90.00
#
_symmetry.space_group_name_H-M   'P 1'
#
loop_
_entity.id
_entity.type
_entity.pdbx_description
1 polymer ?
#
loop_
_entity_poly.entity_id
_entity_poly.type
_entity_poly.pdbx_seq_one_letter_code
_entity_poly.pdbx_strand_id
1 'polypeptide(L)'
;MSSTQPQHLILLASVLAFNVAASEFEQAECSPDKEHKEGVYISINKSLYHITEADRDCHSNYLVSKTKDGTTTILAGPSQDELGENAQNTVYLVEPKSDIAVNIGSIPVEAEPLGENKFVDISQSGGSIYQTTYKINKKSIAILKPTYELSFSGSQCILKNSNSKKCQQLQATFETPICITQINEKKTLTPMTMCAEMKKLINNQIIK
;
A
#
# COMPACT_ATOMS: atom_id res chain seq x y z
N MET A 1 -63.43 21.97 -18.19
CA MET A 1 -62.91 20.72 -17.59
C MET A 1 -61.41 20.84 -17.55
N SER A 2 -60.89 21.01 -16.34
CA SER A 2 -59.54 21.50 -16.04
C SER A 2 -58.53 20.36 -16.14
N SER A 3 -57.39 20.66 -16.75
CA SER A 3 -56.21 19.81 -16.90
C SER A 3 -55.29 19.97 -15.68
N THR A 4 -54.93 18.85 -15.05
CA THR A 4 -53.95 18.65 -13.97
C THR A 4 -53.61 17.16 -14.00
N GLN A 5 -52.41 16.68 -14.31
CA GLN A 5 -51.11 16.66 -13.60
C GLN A 5 -50.18 15.72 -14.43
N PRO A 6 -48.89 15.46 -14.09
CA PRO A 6 -48.01 16.09 -13.12
C PRO A 6 -46.63 16.50 -13.68
N GLN A 7 -45.88 17.13 -12.78
CA GLN A 7 -44.55 17.71 -12.92
C GLN A 7 -43.47 16.62 -13.03
N HIS A 8 -42.57 16.74 -14.01
CA HIS A 8 -41.28 16.08 -13.97
C HIS A 8 -40.22 17.05 -13.44
N LEU A 9 -39.91 16.86 -12.17
CA LEU A 9 -38.77 17.41 -11.46
C LEU A 9 -37.50 16.73 -12.02
N ILE A 10 -36.77 17.39 -12.91
CA ILE A 10 -35.45 16.90 -13.35
C ILE A 10 -34.44 17.34 -12.29
N LEU A 11 -34.02 16.37 -11.46
CA LEU A 11 -32.90 16.51 -10.55
C LEU A 11 -31.63 16.81 -11.35
N LEU A 12 -30.97 17.92 -10.99
CA LEU A 12 -29.57 18.18 -11.33
C LEU A 12 -28.70 17.08 -10.70
N ALA A 13 -28.26 16.13 -11.52
CA ALA A 13 -27.17 15.25 -11.15
C ALA A 13 -25.86 16.06 -11.20
N SER A 14 -25.49 16.63 -10.06
CA SER A 14 -24.14 17.13 -9.83
C SER A 14 -23.18 15.95 -9.83
N VAL A 15 -22.53 15.70 -10.95
CA VAL A 15 -21.40 14.77 -11.03
C VAL A 15 -20.25 15.44 -10.28
N LEU A 16 -20.07 15.06 -9.01
CA LEU A 16 -18.80 15.26 -8.32
C LEU A 16 -17.76 14.43 -9.05
N ALA A 17 -17.00 15.08 -9.94
CA ALA A 17 -15.78 14.52 -10.48
C ALA A 17 -14.77 14.41 -9.34
N PHE A 18 -14.77 13.25 -8.67
CA PHE A 18 -13.57 12.82 -7.99
C PHE A 18 -12.51 12.63 -9.08
N ASN A 19 -11.51 13.53 -9.10
CA ASN A 19 -10.24 13.26 -9.76
C ASN A 19 -9.58 12.11 -9.00
N VAL A 20 -10.06 10.89 -9.24
CA VAL A 20 -9.32 9.68 -8.94
C VAL A 20 -8.13 9.74 -9.89
N ALA A 21 -6.93 9.96 -9.35
CA ALA A 21 -5.71 9.74 -10.11
C ALA A 21 -5.86 8.36 -10.77
N ALA A 22 -5.78 8.31 -12.11
CA ALA A 22 -5.80 7.05 -12.84
C ALA A 22 -4.86 6.08 -12.11
N SER A 23 -5.35 4.87 -11.80
CA SER A 23 -4.56 3.92 -11.02
C SER A 23 -3.20 3.79 -11.70
N GLU A 24 -2.12 4.05 -10.95
CA GLU A 24 -0.73 3.98 -11.45
C GLU A 24 -0.41 2.59 -12.03
N PHE A 25 -1.24 1.60 -11.70
CA PHE A 25 -1.17 0.22 -12.12
C PHE A 25 -2.34 -0.16 -13.03
N GLU A 26 -2.03 -0.99 -14.03
CA GLU A 26 -2.96 -1.60 -14.96
C GLU A 26 -2.91 -3.12 -14.82
N GLN A 27 -4.05 -3.81 -14.98
CA GLN A 27 -4.11 -5.26 -14.95
C GLN A 27 -3.41 -5.85 -16.19
N ALA A 28 -2.56 -6.86 -15.98
CA ALA A 28 -1.89 -7.59 -17.05
C ALA A 28 -2.43 -9.02 -17.19
N GLU A 29 -2.24 -9.58 -18.38
CA GLU A 29 -2.55 -10.97 -18.69
C GLU A 29 -1.34 -11.86 -18.43
N CYS A 30 -1.55 -13.06 -17.89
CA CYS A 30 -0.49 -14.04 -17.66
C CYS A 30 -0.63 -15.22 -18.62
N SER A 31 0.51 -15.74 -19.09
CA SER A 31 0.59 -17.02 -19.79
C SER A 31 1.79 -17.83 -19.29
N PRO A 32 1.66 -19.15 -19.11
CA PRO A 32 2.75 -19.97 -18.61
C PRO A 32 3.87 -20.08 -19.66
N ASP A 33 5.13 -20.09 -19.22
CA ASP A 33 6.24 -20.50 -20.08
C ASP A 33 6.16 -22.02 -20.32
N LYS A 34 6.11 -22.42 -21.58
CA LYS A 34 6.01 -23.83 -21.98
C LYS A 34 7.37 -24.53 -21.98
N GLU A 35 8.46 -23.75 -22.02
CA GLU A 35 9.84 -24.25 -22.03
C GLU A 35 10.39 -24.37 -20.61
N HIS A 36 10.04 -23.44 -19.71
CA HIS A 36 10.43 -23.47 -18.30
C HIS A 36 9.21 -23.61 -17.39
N LYS A 37 9.14 -24.70 -16.62
CA LYS A 37 7.98 -25.02 -15.77
C LYS A 37 7.66 -23.95 -14.71
N GLU A 38 8.62 -23.12 -14.36
CA GLU A 38 8.54 -22.10 -13.31
C GLU A 38 8.51 -20.67 -13.89
N GLY A 39 8.52 -20.53 -15.23
CA GLY A 39 8.47 -19.23 -15.89
C GLY A 39 7.05 -18.79 -16.24
N VAL A 40 6.81 -17.48 -16.23
CA VAL A 40 5.56 -16.90 -16.75
C VAL A 40 5.82 -15.67 -17.61
N TYR A 41 4.98 -15.48 -18.61
CA TYR A 41 4.94 -14.28 -19.44
C TYR A 41 3.77 -13.38 -19.04
N ILE A 42 4.09 -12.12 -18.77
CA ILE A 42 3.14 -11.06 -18.42
C ILE A 42 2.98 -10.12 -19.61
N SER A 43 1.75 -10.02 -20.12
CA SER A 43 1.41 -9.22 -21.30
C SER A 43 0.57 -8.00 -20.91
N ILE A 44 0.99 -6.83 -21.37
CA ILE A 44 0.23 -5.58 -21.20
C ILE A 44 0.50 -4.60 -22.35
N ASN A 45 -0.55 -4.04 -22.95
CA ASN A 45 -0.44 -3.03 -24.01
C ASN A 45 0.56 -3.41 -25.13
N LYS A 46 0.55 -4.67 -25.56
CA LYS A 46 1.48 -5.28 -26.55
C LYS A 46 2.95 -5.42 -26.09
N SER A 47 3.26 -5.06 -24.85
CA SER A 47 4.53 -5.37 -24.21
C SER A 47 4.44 -6.75 -23.57
N LEU A 48 5.53 -7.51 -23.64
CA LEU A 48 5.65 -8.84 -23.06
C LEU A 48 6.86 -8.84 -22.11
N TYR A 49 6.66 -9.30 -20.89
CA TYR A 49 7.70 -9.43 -19.87
C TYR A 49 7.78 -10.89 -19.43
N HIS A 50 8.99 -11.40 -19.25
CA HIS A 50 9.25 -12.77 -18.83
C HIS A 50 9.78 -12.78 -17.39
N ILE A 51 9.06 -13.45 -16.50
CA ILE A 51 9.55 -13.79 -15.15
C ILE A 51 10.10 -15.22 -15.24
N THR A 52 11.42 -15.36 -15.18
CA THR A 52 12.10 -16.66 -15.39
C THR A 52 12.06 -17.58 -14.17
N GLU A 53 12.02 -17.00 -12.97
CA GLU A 53 11.93 -17.69 -11.68
C GLU A 53 10.68 -17.15 -10.96
N ALA A 54 9.50 -17.57 -11.42
CA ALA A 54 8.26 -17.02 -10.92
C ALA A 54 7.84 -17.76 -9.64
N ASP A 55 7.78 -17.03 -8.53
CA ASP A 55 7.19 -17.54 -7.27
C ASP A 55 5.65 -17.63 -7.34
N ARG A 56 5.08 -17.20 -8.47
CA ARG A 56 3.65 -17.07 -8.73
C ARG A 56 3.34 -17.59 -10.13
N ASP A 57 2.22 -18.27 -10.27
CA ASP A 57 1.73 -18.75 -11.56
C ASP A 57 0.60 -17.83 -12.09
N CYS A 58 -0.08 -18.26 -13.15
CA CYS A 58 -1.17 -17.47 -13.75
C CYS A 58 -2.51 -17.52 -12.98
N HIS A 59 -2.57 -18.15 -11.81
CA HIS A 59 -3.72 -18.00 -10.90
C HIS A 59 -3.62 -16.71 -10.06
N SER A 60 -2.44 -16.10 -9.98
CA SER A 60 -2.25 -14.78 -9.37
C SER A 60 -2.76 -13.65 -10.26
N ASN A 61 -3.19 -12.56 -9.63
CA ASN A 61 -3.44 -11.30 -10.33
C ASN A 61 -2.13 -10.56 -10.56
N TYR A 62 -1.92 -10.04 -11.78
CA TYR A 62 -0.74 -9.26 -12.13
C TYR A 62 -1.15 -7.82 -12.42
N LEU A 63 -0.50 -6.89 -11.73
CA LEU A 63 -0.64 -5.46 -11.93
C LEU A 63 0.69 -4.89 -12.40
N VAL A 64 0.67 -4.02 -13.40
CA VAL A 64 1.87 -3.46 -14.01
C VAL A 64 1.80 -1.94 -14.00
N SER A 65 2.91 -1.32 -13.62
CA SER A 65 3.12 0.13 -13.75
C SER A 65 4.44 0.41 -14.44
N LYS A 66 4.51 1.54 -15.14
CA LYS A 66 5.72 1.99 -15.83
C LYS A 66 6.06 3.41 -15.44
N THR A 67 7.28 3.62 -14.96
CA THR A 67 7.79 4.94 -14.62
C THR A 67 8.32 5.68 -15.85
N LYS A 68 8.48 7.00 -15.73
CA LYS A 68 8.95 7.88 -16.82
C LYS A 68 10.36 7.54 -17.33
N ASP A 69 11.19 6.92 -16.50
CA ASP A 69 12.53 6.45 -16.86
C ASP A 69 12.51 5.12 -17.64
N GLY A 70 11.33 4.54 -17.85
CA GLY A 70 11.13 3.30 -18.59
C GLY A 70 11.23 2.04 -17.75
N THR A 71 11.49 2.15 -16.44
CA THR A 71 11.45 1.02 -15.51
C THR A 71 10.00 0.52 -15.38
N THR A 72 9.80 -0.80 -15.35
CA THR A 72 8.47 -1.40 -15.17
C THR A 72 8.43 -2.16 -13.84
N THR A 73 7.40 -1.92 -13.06
CA THR A 73 7.10 -2.63 -11.81
C THR A 73 5.94 -3.57 -12.06
N ILE A 74 6.10 -4.84 -11.71
CA ILE A 74 5.06 -5.86 -11.78
C ILE A 74 4.76 -6.33 -10.36
N LEU A 75 3.51 -6.22 -9.93
CA LEU A 75 3.01 -6.79 -8.68
C LEU A 75 2.26 -8.08 -9.01
N ALA A 76 2.67 -9.18 -8.38
CA ALA A 76 1.97 -10.45 -8.44
C ALA A 76 1.26 -10.70 -7.11
N GLY A 77 -0.07 -10.77 -7.17
CA GLY A 77 -0.92 -11.00 -6.01
C GLY A 77 -0.69 -12.37 -5.36
N PRO A 78 -1.08 -12.52 -4.08
CA PRO A 78 -1.05 -13.81 -3.39
C PRO A 78 -1.91 -14.85 -4.12
N SER A 79 -1.51 -16.11 -4.06
CA SER A 79 -2.37 -17.22 -4.42
C SER A 79 -3.52 -17.38 -3.42
N GLN A 80 -4.53 -18.21 -3.72
CA GLN A 80 -5.67 -18.40 -2.81
C GLN A 80 -5.26 -18.92 -1.43
N ASP A 81 -4.21 -19.76 -1.37
CA ASP A 81 -3.72 -20.35 -0.12
C ASP A 81 -2.92 -19.35 0.74
N GLU A 82 -2.61 -18.17 0.19
CA GLU A 82 -1.83 -17.11 0.86
C GLU A 82 -2.68 -15.90 1.23
N LEU A 83 -4.00 -16.01 1.05
CA LEU A 83 -4.95 -15.00 1.52
C LEU A 83 -5.00 -15.01 3.05
N GLY A 84 -4.86 -13.83 3.65
CA GLY A 84 -4.88 -13.64 5.10
C GLY A 84 -4.35 -12.27 5.50
N GLU A 85 -4.34 -11.98 6.80
CA GLU A 85 -3.92 -10.67 7.35
C GLU A 85 -2.46 -10.29 7.03
N ASN A 86 -1.65 -11.26 6.60
CA ASN A 86 -0.25 -11.06 6.23
C ASN A 86 0.00 -11.33 4.74
N ALA A 87 -1.04 -11.29 3.91
CA ALA A 87 -0.92 -11.50 2.47
C ALA A 87 -0.04 -10.42 1.83
N GLN A 88 0.78 -10.83 0.86
CA GLN A 88 1.77 -9.95 0.23
C GLN A 88 1.72 -10.06 -1.29
N ASN A 89 1.97 -8.93 -1.94
CA ASN A 89 2.30 -8.86 -3.35
C ASN A 89 3.80 -9.11 -3.53
N THR A 90 4.16 -10.06 -4.40
CA THR A 90 5.54 -10.20 -4.88
C THR A 90 5.82 -9.10 -5.90
N VAL A 91 6.98 -8.47 -5.78
CA VAL A 91 7.38 -7.33 -6.62
C VAL A 91 8.49 -7.76 -7.56
N TYR A 92 8.24 -7.61 -8.86
CA TYR A 92 9.24 -7.79 -9.89
C TYR A 92 9.57 -6.44 -10.55
N LEU A 93 10.82 -6.29 -10.97
CA LEU A 93 11.29 -5.15 -11.75
C LEU A 93 11.82 -5.57 -13.10
N VAL A 94 11.47 -4.77 -14.12
CA VAL A 94 12.06 -4.85 -15.46
C VAL A 94 12.85 -3.56 -15.70
N GLU A 95 14.15 -3.70 -15.94
CA GLU A 95 15.00 -2.55 -16.28
C GLU A 95 14.64 -1.98 -17.67
N PRO A 96 14.90 -0.69 -17.93
CA PRO A 96 14.64 -0.10 -19.24
C PRO A 96 15.33 -0.90 -20.36
N LYS A 97 14.57 -1.23 -21.41
CA LYS A 97 15.00 -2.02 -22.59
C LYS A 97 15.26 -3.51 -22.33
N SER A 98 14.89 -4.03 -21.16
CA SER A 98 14.79 -5.46 -20.91
C SER A 98 13.34 -5.91 -21.01
N ASP A 99 13.16 -7.21 -21.28
CA ASP A 99 11.91 -7.95 -21.12
C ASP A 99 11.95 -8.89 -19.91
N ILE A 100 13.09 -9.02 -19.23
CA ILE A 100 13.24 -9.91 -18.08
C ILE A 100 12.86 -9.19 -16.79
N ALA A 101 11.93 -9.80 -16.05
CA ALA A 101 11.45 -9.35 -14.77
C ALA A 101 12.17 -10.11 -13.64
N VAL A 102 12.75 -9.36 -12.70
CA VAL A 102 13.54 -9.90 -11.58
C VAL A 102 12.79 -9.65 -10.27
N ASN A 103 12.66 -10.68 -9.44
CA ASN A 103 12.09 -10.55 -8.09
C ASN A 103 13.01 -9.67 -7.22
N ILE A 104 12.44 -8.67 -6.54
CA ILE A 104 13.16 -7.75 -5.64
C ILE A 104 12.59 -7.71 -4.21
N GLY A 105 11.65 -8.59 -3.90
CA GLY A 105 11.01 -8.73 -2.60
C GLY A 105 9.49 -8.63 -2.67
N SER A 106 8.87 -8.34 -1.53
CA SER A 106 7.41 -8.29 -1.38
C SER A 106 6.97 -7.07 -0.57
N ILE A 107 5.72 -6.64 -0.80
CA ILE A 107 5.03 -5.60 0.01
C ILE A 107 3.66 -6.15 0.45
N PRO A 108 3.08 -5.62 1.55
CA PRO A 108 1.72 -5.99 1.96
C PRO A 108 0.71 -5.79 0.82
N VAL A 109 -0.28 -6.68 0.71
CA VAL A 109 -1.30 -6.58 -0.35
C VAL A 109 -2.16 -5.32 -0.21
N GLU A 110 -2.31 -4.82 1.00
CA GLU A 110 -3.07 -3.60 1.35
C GLU A 110 -2.27 -2.31 1.09
N ALA A 111 -1.00 -2.41 0.70
CA ALA A 111 -0.18 -1.24 0.46
C ALA A 111 -0.67 -0.45 -0.76
N GLU A 112 -1.02 0.81 -0.56
CA GLU A 112 -1.55 1.69 -1.60
C GLU A 112 -0.43 2.49 -2.28
N PRO A 113 -0.51 2.73 -3.60
CA PRO A 113 0.47 3.54 -4.31
C PRO A 113 0.42 5.01 -3.85
N LEU A 114 1.58 5.56 -3.52
CA LEU A 114 1.80 6.96 -3.17
C LEU A 114 2.46 7.75 -4.33
N GLY A 115 2.67 7.11 -5.47
CA GLY A 115 3.38 7.65 -6.62
C GLY A 115 4.90 7.47 -6.54
N GLU A 116 5.56 7.56 -7.71
CA GLU A 116 7.02 7.47 -7.83
C GLU A 116 7.61 6.18 -7.23
N ASN A 117 6.96 5.03 -7.49
CA ASN A 117 7.39 3.73 -6.94
C ASN A 117 7.40 3.66 -5.40
N LYS A 118 6.57 4.49 -4.74
CA LYS A 118 6.35 4.45 -3.29
C LYS A 118 4.99 3.86 -2.99
N PHE A 119 4.92 3.11 -1.90
CA PHE A 119 3.70 2.52 -1.38
C PHE A 119 3.56 2.86 0.09
N VAL A 120 2.33 3.05 0.56
CA VAL A 120 2.02 3.23 1.97
C VAL A 120 1.13 2.10 2.43
N ASP A 121 1.53 1.45 3.51
CA ASP A 121 0.74 0.46 4.22
C ASP A 121 0.31 1.05 5.55
N ILE A 122 -0.94 0.81 5.92
CA ILE A 122 -1.47 1.10 7.25
C ILE A 122 -1.98 -0.19 7.86
N SER A 123 -1.25 -0.72 8.83
CA SER A 123 -1.53 -2.00 9.47
C SER A 123 -1.75 -1.84 10.97
N GLN A 124 -2.65 -2.65 11.53
CA GLN A 124 -2.91 -2.69 12.96
C GLN A 124 -2.24 -3.92 13.56
N SER A 125 -1.53 -3.73 14.68
CA SER A 125 -0.99 -4.84 15.45
C SER A 125 -1.08 -4.52 16.94
N GLY A 126 -1.83 -5.35 17.66
CA GLY A 126 -2.13 -5.13 19.07
C GLY A 126 -2.77 -3.77 19.33
N GLY A 127 -2.22 -3.03 20.28
CA GLY A 127 -2.69 -1.71 20.71
C GLY A 127 -2.20 -0.52 19.87
N SER A 128 -1.76 -0.76 18.63
CA SER A 128 -1.16 0.27 17.78
C SER A 128 -1.54 0.10 16.31
N ILE A 129 -1.64 1.23 15.62
CA ILE A 129 -1.71 1.32 14.15
C ILE A 129 -0.37 1.84 13.65
N TYR A 130 0.18 1.23 12.60
CA TYR A 130 1.46 1.58 12.02
C TYR A 130 1.26 2.09 10.60
N GLN A 131 2.01 3.11 10.23
CA GLN A 131 2.11 3.56 8.85
C GLN A 131 3.54 3.37 8.36
N THR A 132 3.68 2.52 7.35
CA THR A 132 4.96 2.15 6.75
C THR A 132 4.99 2.57 5.29
N THR A 133 6.01 3.33 4.89
CA THR A 133 6.21 3.67 3.48
C THR A 133 7.31 2.81 2.89
N TYR A 134 7.00 2.09 1.83
CA TYR A 134 7.93 1.31 1.04
C TYR A 134 8.35 2.12 -0.18
N LYS A 135 9.61 1.97 -0.60
CA LYS A 135 10.12 2.52 -1.85
C LYS A 135 10.80 1.41 -2.63
N ILE A 136 10.31 1.17 -3.84
CA ILE A 136 10.95 0.28 -4.79
C ILE A 136 12.15 1.03 -5.40
N ASN A 137 13.34 0.47 -5.22
CA ASN A 137 14.58 0.90 -5.86
C ASN A 137 14.98 -0.13 -6.93
N LYS A 138 16.00 0.18 -7.74
CA LYS A 138 16.44 -0.63 -8.88
C LYS A 138 16.66 -2.13 -8.61
N LYS A 139 16.94 -2.53 -7.36
CA LYS A 139 17.27 -3.93 -7.00
C LYS A 139 16.65 -4.41 -5.69
N SER A 140 15.83 -3.58 -5.02
CA SER A 140 15.33 -3.91 -3.68
C SER A 140 14.21 -2.97 -3.26
N ILE A 141 13.44 -3.42 -2.27
CA ILE A 141 12.43 -2.62 -1.58
C ILE A 141 13.05 -2.07 -0.29
N ALA A 142 12.97 -0.75 -0.10
CA ALA A 142 13.41 -0.10 1.13
C ALA A 142 12.21 0.41 1.93
N ILE A 143 12.27 0.25 3.26
CA ILE A 143 11.34 0.93 4.17
C ILE A 143 11.87 2.34 4.43
N LEU A 144 11.11 3.36 4.04
CA LEU A 144 11.46 4.74 4.30
C LEU A 144 11.27 5.07 5.78
N LYS A 145 12.22 5.84 6.31
CA LYS A 145 12.15 6.43 7.66
C LYS A 145 11.89 7.93 7.56
N PRO A 146 11.18 8.53 8.53
CA PRO A 146 10.55 7.89 9.69
C PRO A 146 9.36 6.98 9.34
N THR A 147 9.13 5.95 10.15
CA THR A 147 7.81 5.27 10.23
C THR A 147 7.00 5.90 11.35
N TYR A 148 5.66 5.80 11.26
CA TYR A 148 4.76 6.36 12.26
C TYR A 148 3.97 5.24 12.94
N GLU A 149 3.69 5.45 14.22
CA GLU A 149 2.87 4.56 15.04
C GLU A 149 1.85 5.42 15.80
N LEU A 150 0.59 5.05 15.73
CA LEU A 150 -0.48 5.57 16.57
C LEU A 150 -0.79 4.50 17.62
N SER A 151 -0.28 4.67 18.83
CA SER A 151 -0.59 3.78 19.94
C SER A 151 -1.85 4.26 20.66
N PHE A 152 -2.78 3.34 20.91
CA PHE A 152 -4.05 3.58 21.58
C PHE A 152 -4.32 2.57 22.71
N SER A 153 -3.35 1.70 23.02
CA SER A 153 -3.39 0.83 24.18
C SER A 153 -1.99 0.45 24.63
N GLY A 154 -1.81 0.29 25.94
CA GLY A 154 -0.55 -0.13 26.56
C GLY A 154 0.38 1.02 26.96
N SER A 155 1.45 0.65 27.66
CA SER A 155 2.49 1.59 28.13
C SER A 155 3.77 1.41 27.32
N GLN A 156 4.39 2.51 26.91
CA GLN A 156 5.60 2.49 26.09
C GLN A 156 6.62 3.54 26.55
N CYS A 157 7.90 3.15 26.46
CA CYS A 157 9.06 4.02 26.69
C CYS A 157 9.29 4.90 25.45
N ILE A 158 8.95 6.18 25.55
CA ILE A 158 9.00 7.13 24.43
C ILE A 158 9.85 8.36 24.79
N LEU A 159 10.68 8.82 23.86
CA LEU A 159 11.45 10.05 24.00
C LEU A 159 10.54 11.28 23.78
N LYS A 160 10.65 12.30 24.63
CA LYS A 160 9.90 13.56 24.46
C LYS A 160 10.27 14.28 23.15
N ASN A 161 11.52 14.17 22.73
CA ASN A 161 12.06 14.66 21.46
C ASN A 161 13.36 13.91 21.11
N SER A 162 13.90 14.12 19.91
CA SER A 162 15.11 13.45 19.40
C SER A 162 16.38 13.69 20.24
N ASN A 163 16.43 14.79 20.99
CA ASN A 163 17.57 15.16 21.83
C ASN A 163 17.49 14.58 23.26
N SER A 164 16.38 13.91 23.60
CA SER A 164 16.17 13.35 24.92
C SER A 164 17.08 12.14 25.14
N LYS A 165 17.77 12.10 26.29
CA LYS A 165 18.68 10.99 26.67
C LYS A 165 17.97 9.83 27.38
N LYS A 166 16.77 10.08 27.90
CA LYS A 166 15.96 9.10 28.63
C LYS A 166 14.54 9.14 28.07
N CYS A 167 13.93 7.97 27.94
CA CYS A 167 12.53 7.89 27.62
C CYS A 167 11.67 8.11 28.88
N GLN A 168 10.42 8.45 28.65
CA GLN A 168 9.37 8.49 29.64
C GLN A 168 8.39 7.36 29.33
N GLN A 169 7.90 6.67 30.36
CA GLN A 169 6.80 5.72 30.20
C GLN A 169 5.52 6.53 29.98
N LEU A 170 4.90 6.37 28.81
CA LEU A 170 3.63 6.98 28.47
C LEU A 170 2.60 5.88 28.29
N GLN A 171 1.42 6.09 28.87
CA GLN A 171 0.27 5.20 28.69
C GLN A 171 -0.61 5.73 27.55
N ALA A 172 -0.79 4.91 26.52
CA ALA A 172 -1.76 5.14 25.48
C ALA A 172 -3.12 4.56 25.90
N THR A 173 -4.19 5.26 25.53
CA THR A 173 -5.57 4.75 25.65
C THR A 173 -6.34 5.07 24.39
N PHE A 174 -7.53 4.49 24.25
CA PHE A 174 -8.41 4.74 23.12
C PHE A 174 -8.84 6.22 23.08
N GLU A 175 -9.10 6.81 24.26
CA GLU A 175 -9.49 8.19 24.44
C GLU A 175 -8.31 9.16 24.28
N THR A 176 -7.12 8.74 24.70
CA THR A 176 -5.87 9.52 24.62
C THR A 176 -4.78 8.75 23.87
N PRO A 177 -4.92 8.58 22.55
CA PRO A 177 -3.90 7.92 21.77
C PRO A 177 -2.67 8.82 21.61
N ILE A 178 -1.51 8.22 21.40
CA ILE A 178 -0.23 8.91 21.24
C ILE A 178 0.36 8.61 19.87
N CYS A 179 0.79 9.67 19.18
CA CYS A 179 1.49 9.55 17.90
C CYS A 179 2.99 9.51 18.14
N ILE A 180 3.63 8.51 17.54
CA ILE A 180 5.03 8.17 17.74
C ILE A 180 5.71 8.14 16.36
N THR A 181 6.87 8.75 16.29
CA THR A 181 7.79 8.59 15.16
C THR A 181 8.89 7.60 15.54
N GLN A 182 9.18 6.64 14.65
CA GLN A 182 10.24 5.66 14.83
C GLN A 182 11.35 5.83 13.78
N ILE A 183 12.58 6.03 14.27
CA ILE A 183 13.80 6.13 13.45
C ILE A 183 14.89 5.30 14.14
N ASN A 184 15.46 4.30 13.45
CA ASN A 184 16.53 3.42 13.99
C ASN A 184 16.20 2.93 15.41
N GLU A 185 15.00 2.35 15.57
CA GLU A 185 14.45 1.83 16.84
C GLU A 185 14.14 2.88 17.93
N LYS A 186 14.47 4.16 17.72
CA LYS A 186 14.12 5.23 18.65
C LYS A 186 12.69 5.69 18.43
N LYS A 187 11.85 5.53 19.46
CA LYS A 187 10.48 6.05 19.52
C LYS A 187 10.46 7.45 20.12
N THR A 188 9.95 8.42 19.36
CA THR A 188 9.86 9.82 19.77
C THR A 188 8.42 10.30 19.66
N LEU A 189 7.93 10.99 20.69
CA LEU A 189 6.60 11.61 20.67
C LEU A 189 6.56 12.66 19.54
N THR A 190 5.53 12.60 18.71
CA THR A 190 5.37 13.49 17.56
C THR A 190 3.96 14.09 17.56
N PRO A 191 3.72 15.23 16.89
CA PRO A 191 2.38 15.82 16.82
C PRO A 191 1.35 14.85 16.23
N MET A 192 0.15 14.82 16.82
CA MET A 192 -0.97 13.97 16.37
C MET A 192 -1.36 14.17 14.91
N THR A 193 -1.05 15.33 14.32
CA THR A 193 -1.27 15.61 12.90
C THR A 193 -0.53 14.64 11.99
N MET A 194 0.62 14.09 12.44
CA MET A 194 1.38 13.09 11.68
C MET A 194 0.69 11.73 11.64
N CYS A 195 -0.24 11.46 12.57
CA CYS A 195 -1.04 10.24 12.63
C CYS A 195 -2.52 10.51 12.30
N ALA A 196 -2.83 11.60 11.57
CA ALA A 196 -4.20 12.01 11.33
C ALA A 196 -5.03 10.95 10.57
N GLU A 197 -4.45 10.33 9.53
CA GLU A 197 -5.11 9.28 8.76
C GLU A 197 -5.34 8.02 9.61
N MET A 198 -4.32 7.55 10.34
CA MET A 198 -4.46 6.43 11.27
C MET A 198 -5.52 6.69 12.35
N LYS A 199 -5.66 7.94 12.83
CA LYS A 199 -6.68 8.30 13.84
C LYS A 199 -8.11 8.13 13.31
N LYS A 200 -8.34 8.35 12.02
CA LYS A 200 -9.66 8.13 11.42
C LYS A 200 -10.06 6.64 11.49
N LEU A 201 -9.08 5.74 11.37
CA LEU A 201 -9.33 4.29 11.46
C LEU A 201 -9.80 3.88 12.86
N ILE A 202 -9.21 4.44 13.92
CA ILE A 202 -9.66 4.22 15.30
C ILE A 202 -11.13 4.64 15.47
N ASN A 203 -11.49 5.82 14.95
CA ASN A 203 -12.86 6.33 15.05
C ASN A 203 -13.87 5.49 14.27
N ASN A 204 -13.43 4.86 13.17
CA ASN A 204 -14.27 4.00 12.32
C ASN A 204 -14.35 2.55 12.82
N GLN A 205 -13.45 2.14 13.72
CA GLN A 205 -13.51 0.84 14.39
C GLN A 205 -14.37 0.86 15.67
N ILE A 206 -14.90 2.03 16.05
CA ILE A 206 -16.00 2.11 17.03
C ILE A 206 -17.27 1.68 16.30
N ILE A 207 -17.80 0.51 16.66
CA ILE A 207 -18.96 -0.21 16.10
C ILE A 207 -18.59 -1.24 15.01
N LYS A 208 -18.04 -2.38 15.47
CA LYS A 208 -18.63 -3.69 15.19
C LYS A 208 -18.68 -4.49 16.49
#